data_AF-A4C020-F1
#
_entry.id   AF-A4C020-F1
#
_cell.length_a   1.000
_cell.length_b   1.000
_cell.length_c   1.000
_cell.angle_alpha   90.00
_cell.angle_beta   90.00
_cell.angle_gamma   90.00
#
_symmetry.space_group_name_H-M   'P 1'
#
loop_
_entity.id
_entity.type
_entity.pdbx_description
1 polymer ?
#
loop_
_entity_poly.entity_id
_entity_poly.type
_entity_poly.pdbx_seq_one_letter_code
_entity_poly.pdbx_strand_id
1 'polypeptide(L)'
;MIDFKPIKSTYLFLFLVLNFQLICSAQKLKLINKSTIKDSIPITPGAERTELYLKFFKGKHIAVVANQTSVIEKRTEETGKRAFVHIIDSLLALRVHIKKVFAPEHGFRGKADAGEIIKDGFDTKTGLPIVSLYGKNKKPSAVQLKGIDLVIFDIQDVGARFYTYISSLHYVMEACAELKIPVIVLDRPNPNAHYLDGPVLELEHSSFVGMHKVPIVYGMTIGEYGKMINGEQWLKNRLQCELTVIPIKNYTHQSLYNLPIKPSPNLPNAKSINLYPSLCFFEGTNVSAGRGTAMQFQIYGSPFLTKNIFSFTPQANEGANYPKYQNKICFGADLRASENLNKLDLSFLIKAYKENSSHEFFNTFFTKLAGTERLQQQIENGMSEKRIRKSWKKDLEVFKKVRSQYLIYK
;
A
#
# COMPACT_ATOMS: atom_id res chain seq x y z
N MET A 1 -29.00 31.16 58.63
CA MET A 1 -27.64 31.71 58.47
C MET A 1 -26.70 30.82 59.26
N ILE A 2 -25.93 29.96 58.59
CA ILE A 2 -24.91 29.12 59.23
C ILE A 2 -23.59 29.89 59.10
N ASP A 3 -23.02 30.24 60.24
CA ASP A 3 -21.80 31.03 60.36
C ASP A 3 -20.58 30.10 60.30
N PHE A 4 -19.84 30.13 59.20
CA PHE A 4 -18.61 29.34 59.05
C PHE A 4 -17.42 30.16 59.56
N LYS A 5 -16.93 29.84 60.76
CA LYS A 5 -15.63 30.35 61.22
C LYS A 5 -14.49 29.61 60.50
N PRO A 6 -13.55 30.32 59.84
CA PRO A 6 -12.41 29.68 59.20
C PRO A 6 -11.40 29.24 60.27
N ILE A 7 -11.26 27.92 60.45
CA ILE A 7 -10.18 27.35 61.25
C ILE A 7 -8.89 27.49 60.43
N LYS A 8 -8.02 28.43 60.81
CA LYS A 8 -6.66 28.52 60.28
C LYS A 8 -5.83 27.36 60.81
N SER A 9 -5.87 26.21 60.12
CA SER A 9 -5.01 25.08 60.44
C SER A 9 -3.68 25.21 59.70
N THR A 10 -2.73 25.90 60.34
CA THR A 10 -1.34 26.03 59.85
C THR A 10 -0.70 24.66 59.65
N TYR A 11 -1.08 23.66 60.46
CA TYR A 11 -0.61 22.28 60.34
C TYR A 11 -1.16 21.56 59.11
N LEU A 12 -2.42 21.81 58.71
CA LEU A 12 -2.98 21.23 57.49
C LEU A 12 -2.29 21.81 56.25
N PHE A 13 -1.96 23.09 56.27
CA PHE A 13 -1.21 23.73 55.19
C PHE A 13 0.23 23.20 55.11
N LEU A 14 0.91 23.05 56.24
CA LEU A 14 2.26 22.45 56.28
C LEU A 14 2.24 21.00 55.80
N PHE A 15 1.24 20.22 56.20
CA PHE A 15 1.05 18.83 55.77
C PHE A 15 0.79 18.72 54.26
N LEU A 16 -0.05 19.60 53.70
CA LEU A 16 -0.31 19.65 52.25
C LEU A 16 0.94 20.05 51.46
N VAL A 17 1.74 21.02 51.94
CA VAL A 17 2.98 21.46 51.28
C VAL A 17 4.07 20.37 51.33
N LEU A 18 4.21 19.66 52.45
CA LEU A 18 5.14 18.52 52.57
C LEU A 18 4.75 17.35 51.66
N ASN A 19 3.44 17.04 51.55
CA ASN A 19 2.97 16.02 50.61
C ASN A 19 3.16 16.45 49.15
N PHE A 20 3.02 17.75 48.84
CA PHE A 20 3.27 18.26 47.48
C PHE A 20 4.76 18.13 47.10
N GLN A 21 5.70 18.34 48.03
CA GLN A 21 7.13 18.15 47.75
C GLN A 21 7.52 16.66 47.61
N LEU A 22 6.86 15.75 48.32
CA LEU A 22 7.06 14.31 48.18
C LEU A 22 6.49 13.77 46.85
N ILE A 23 5.34 14.31 46.40
CA ILE A 23 4.76 13.97 45.09
C ILE A 23 5.61 14.56 43.95
N CYS A 24 6.17 15.77 44.12
CA CYS A 24 7.05 16.39 43.13
C CYS A 24 8.41 15.68 43.03
N SER A 25 8.92 15.12 44.14
CA SER A 25 10.18 14.36 44.16
C SER A 25 10.02 12.91 43.67
N ALA A 26 8.81 12.34 43.74
CA ALA A 26 8.48 11.03 43.17
C ALA A 26 8.21 11.08 41.65
N GLN A 27 7.97 12.27 41.09
CA GLN A 27 8.07 12.54 39.67
C GLN A 27 9.53 12.79 39.28
N LYS A 28 10.41 11.81 39.55
CA LYS A 28 11.59 11.65 38.70
C LYS A 28 11.04 11.45 37.30
N LEU A 29 11.19 12.49 36.48
CA LEU A 29 11.02 12.44 35.05
C LEU A 29 11.58 11.09 34.61
N LYS A 30 10.70 10.17 34.23
CA LYS A 30 11.08 9.12 33.30
C LYS A 30 11.42 9.92 32.06
N LEU A 31 12.67 10.37 31.98
CA LEU A 31 13.30 10.76 30.75
C LEU A 31 13.05 9.55 29.87
N ILE A 32 11.97 9.63 29.10
CA ILE A 32 11.89 8.98 27.82
C ILE A 32 13.24 9.34 27.25
N ASN A 33 14.13 8.35 27.18
CA ASN A 33 15.22 8.41 26.26
C ASN A 33 14.52 8.81 24.97
N LYS A 34 14.56 10.12 24.64
CA LYS A 34 14.66 10.55 23.26
C LYS A 34 15.84 9.72 22.82
N SER A 35 15.52 8.54 22.29
CA SER A 35 16.33 7.87 21.30
C SER A 35 16.79 9.05 20.48
N THR A 36 18.05 9.43 20.66
CA THR A 36 18.76 10.25 19.70
C THR A 36 18.29 9.67 18.38
N ILE A 37 17.56 10.48 17.61
CA ILE A 37 17.23 10.11 16.25
C ILE A 37 18.61 10.00 15.64
N LYS A 38 19.20 8.80 15.70
CA LYS A 38 20.38 8.44 14.93
C LYS A 38 19.96 8.89 13.55
N ASP A 39 20.65 9.88 12.99
CA ASP A 39 20.41 10.36 11.63
C ASP A 39 20.31 9.12 10.76
N SER A 40 19.08 8.70 10.50
CA SER A 40 18.83 7.42 9.88
C SER A 40 19.26 7.63 8.45
N ILE A 41 20.33 6.95 8.04
CA ILE A 41 20.89 7.10 6.71
C ILE A 41 19.73 7.03 5.71
N PRO A 42 19.52 8.05 4.85
CA PRO A 42 18.35 8.12 4.01
C PRO A 42 18.17 6.87 3.15
N ILE A 43 16.95 6.36 3.08
CA ILE A 43 16.57 5.27 2.18
C ILE A 43 16.65 5.80 0.75
N THR A 44 17.39 5.11 -0.12
CA THR A 44 17.56 5.48 -1.53
C THR A 44 16.90 4.43 -2.41
N PRO A 45 15.73 4.70 -3.01
CA PRO A 45 15.06 3.79 -3.95
C PRO A 45 15.96 3.38 -5.12
N GLY A 46 15.66 2.24 -5.74
CA GLY A 46 16.41 1.73 -6.89
C GLY A 46 16.47 2.73 -8.06
N ALA A 47 15.41 3.53 -8.25
CA ALA A 47 15.36 4.58 -9.28
C ALA A 47 16.38 5.72 -9.06
N GLU A 48 16.83 5.94 -7.83
CA GLU A 48 17.86 6.95 -7.53
C GLU A 48 19.28 6.42 -7.72
N ARG A 49 19.44 5.10 -7.90
CA ARG A 49 20.72 4.42 -8.08
C ARG A 49 21.13 4.29 -9.54
N THR A 50 21.12 5.42 -10.24
CA THR A 50 21.36 5.53 -11.68
C THR A 50 22.65 4.84 -12.14
N GLU A 51 23.69 4.88 -11.30
CA GLU A 51 24.99 4.25 -11.55
C GLU A 51 24.90 2.73 -11.78
N LEU A 52 23.89 2.08 -11.20
CA LEU A 52 23.73 0.64 -11.31
C LEU A 52 23.12 0.20 -12.64
N TYR A 53 22.31 1.04 -13.27
CA TYR A 53 21.47 0.61 -14.39
C TYR A 53 21.69 1.36 -15.70
N LEU A 54 22.21 2.60 -15.70
CA LEU A 54 22.38 3.37 -16.94
C LEU A 54 23.25 2.66 -17.99
N LYS A 55 24.22 1.87 -17.55
CA LYS A 55 25.07 1.06 -18.43
C LYS A 55 24.30 0.06 -19.28
N PHE A 56 23.15 -0.43 -18.81
CA PHE A 56 22.31 -1.38 -19.55
C PHE A 56 21.54 -0.73 -20.70
N PHE A 57 21.45 0.60 -20.74
CA PHE A 57 20.55 1.33 -21.64
C PHE A 57 21.23 1.82 -22.92
N LYS A 58 22.57 1.74 -22.99
CA LYS A 58 23.33 2.23 -24.14
C LYS A 58 22.93 1.49 -25.42
N GLY A 59 22.43 2.24 -26.40
CA GLY A 59 22.02 1.70 -27.70
C GLY A 59 20.73 0.87 -27.68
N LYS A 60 19.99 0.84 -26.58
CA LYS A 60 18.73 0.09 -26.47
C LYS A 60 17.51 0.99 -26.60
N HIS A 61 16.45 0.46 -27.20
CA HIS A 61 15.11 1.02 -27.22
C HIS A 61 14.33 0.56 -25.99
N ILE A 62 13.99 1.52 -25.13
CA ILE A 62 13.45 1.23 -23.80
C ILE A 62 11.96 1.54 -23.75
N ALA A 63 11.19 0.63 -23.16
CA ALA A 63 9.86 0.96 -22.63
C ALA A 63 9.91 1.05 -21.10
N VAL A 64 9.07 1.90 -20.52
CA VAL A 64 9.02 2.11 -19.07
C VAL A 64 7.60 1.93 -18.59
N VAL A 65 7.41 1.05 -17.61
CA VAL A 65 6.16 0.90 -16.86
C VAL A 65 6.25 1.85 -15.66
N ALA A 66 5.46 2.92 -15.69
CA ALA A 66 5.54 4.02 -14.74
C ALA A 66 4.17 4.64 -14.48
N ASN A 67 4.04 5.30 -13.33
CA ASN A 67 2.91 6.14 -12.96
C ASN A 67 3.40 7.39 -12.22
N GLN A 68 2.50 8.13 -11.59
CA GLN A 68 2.84 9.38 -10.91
C GLN A 68 3.84 9.22 -9.75
N THR A 69 4.01 8.00 -9.24
CA THR A 69 4.94 7.69 -8.14
C THR A 69 6.37 7.43 -8.60
N SER A 70 6.58 7.28 -9.91
CA SER A 70 7.85 6.95 -10.55
C SER A 70 8.77 8.17 -10.57
N VAL A 71 9.19 8.63 -9.40
CA VAL A 71 10.03 9.82 -9.22
C VAL A 71 11.36 9.50 -8.56
N ILE A 72 12.33 10.36 -8.83
CA ILE A 72 13.68 10.44 -8.24
C ILE A 72 13.73 11.74 -7.43
N GLU A 73 14.25 11.69 -6.20
CA GLU A 73 14.53 12.89 -5.42
C GLU A 73 15.71 13.66 -6.01
N LYS A 74 15.51 14.95 -6.31
CA LYS A 74 16.56 15.91 -6.63
C LYS A 74 16.80 16.76 -5.39
N ARG A 75 17.96 16.59 -4.75
CA ARG A 75 18.41 17.49 -3.69
C ARG A 75 18.97 18.75 -4.34
N THR A 76 18.35 19.89 -4.11
CA THR A 76 18.96 21.19 -4.39
C THR A 76 19.63 21.68 -3.11
N GLU A 77 20.95 21.82 -3.14
CA GLU A 77 21.76 22.27 -2.00
C GLU A 77 21.32 23.66 -1.48
N GLU A 78 20.73 24.47 -2.35
CA GLU A 78 20.41 25.89 -2.09
C GLU A 78 19.12 26.13 -1.28
N THR A 79 18.18 25.18 -1.22
CA THR A 79 16.86 25.44 -0.59
C THR A 79 16.46 24.47 0.51
N GLY A 80 17.17 23.35 0.64
CA GLY A 80 16.79 22.25 1.55
C GLY A 80 15.42 21.61 1.23
N LYS A 81 14.72 22.05 0.17
CA LYS A 81 13.42 21.49 -0.25
C LYS A 81 13.64 20.22 -1.06
N ARG A 82 12.91 19.16 -0.72
CA ARG A 82 12.85 17.93 -1.49
C ARG A 82 12.07 18.20 -2.77
N ALA A 83 12.75 18.15 -3.91
CA ALA A 83 12.11 18.19 -5.22
C ALA A 83 12.10 16.79 -5.81
N PHE A 84 11.03 16.44 -6.54
CA PHE A 84 10.89 15.14 -7.19
C PHE A 84 10.76 15.32 -8.70
N VAL A 85 11.55 14.56 -9.45
CA VAL A 85 11.54 14.55 -10.91
C VAL A 85 11.12 13.17 -11.38
N HIS A 86 10.18 13.12 -12.31
CA HIS A 86 9.69 11.86 -12.85
C HIS A 86 10.80 11.11 -13.61
N ILE A 87 10.86 9.78 -13.46
CA ILE A 87 11.90 8.91 -14.03
C ILE A 87 12.05 9.12 -15.54
N ILE A 88 10.94 9.25 -16.27
CA ILE A 88 10.93 9.55 -17.71
C ILE A 88 11.70 10.84 -18.02
N ASP A 89 11.47 11.91 -17.27
CA ASP A 89 12.15 13.19 -17.52
C ASP A 89 13.66 13.05 -17.24
N SER A 90 14.02 12.36 -16.16
CA SER A 90 15.41 12.09 -15.79
C SER A 90 16.13 11.24 -16.84
N LEU A 91 15.51 10.17 -17.31
CA LEU A 91 16.08 9.28 -18.34
C LEU A 91 16.24 10.00 -19.69
N LEU A 92 15.28 10.81 -20.10
CA LEU A 92 15.40 11.64 -21.31
C LEU A 92 16.52 12.66 -21.20
N ALA A 93 16.66 13.33 -20.04
CA ALA A 93 17.77 14.26 -19.78
C ALA A 93 19.14 13.57 -19.85
N LEU A 94 19.19 12.28 -19.49
CA LEU A 94 20.37 11.40 -19.61
C LEU A 94 20.52 10.78 -21.01
N ARG A 95 19.76 11.25 -22.01
CA ARG A 95 19.79 10.80 -23.41
C ARG A 95 19.48 9.31 -23.60
N VAL A 96 18.66 8.74 -22.71
CA VAL A 96 18.15 7.38 -22.85
C VAL A 96 17.06 7.34 -23.93
N HIS A 97 17.15 6.37 -24.84
CA HIS A 97 16.20 6.22 -25.94
C HIS A 97 14.91 5.52 -25.49
N ILE A 98 14.00 6.30 -24.88
CA ILE A 98 12.67 5.81 -24.51
C ILE A 98 11.77 5.82 -25.75
N LYS A 99 11.16 4.67 -26.07
CA LYS A 99 10.20 4.52 -27.17
C LYS A 99 8.75 4.74 -26.75
N LYS A 100 8.40 4.30 -25.55
CA LYS A 100 7.02 4.38 -25.02
C LYS A 100 6.95 4.17 -23.53
N VAL A 101 5.82 4.57 -22.96
CA VAL A 101 5.47 4.37 -21.56
C VAL A 101 4.24 3.48 -21.46
N PHE A 102 4.26 2.56 -20.51
CA PHE A 102 3.10 1.78 -20.10
C PHE A 102 2.60 2.30 -18.76
N ALA A 103 1.32 2.66 -18.67
CA ALA A 103 0.73 3.23 -17.46
C ALA A 103 -0.41 2.34 -16.92
N PRO A 104 -0.34 1.86 -15.67
CA PRO A 104 -1.43 1.11 -15.03
C PRO A 104 -2.65 1.97 -14.64
N GLU A 105 -3.42 1.50 -13.66
CA GLU A 105 -4.76 1.95 -13.27
C GLU A 105 -4.97 3.42 -12.84
N HIS A 106 -3.93 4.15 -12.40
CA HIS A 106 -4.08 5.49 -11.80
C HIS A 106 -3.38 6.62 -12.57
N GLY A 107 -3.17 6.43 -13.87
CA GLY A 107 -2.57 7.46 -14.72
C GLY A 107 -1.04 7.47 -14.70
N PHE A 108 -0.46 8.35 -15.53
CA PHE A 108 0.98 8.50 -15.69
C PHE A 108 1.56 9.70 -14.91
N ARG A 109 0.94 10.89 -15.00
CA ARG A 109 1.38 12.11 -14.31
C ARG A 109 0.45 12.55 -13.16
N GLY A 110 -0.44 11.67 -12.70
CA GLY A 110 -1.28 11.89 -11.52
C GLY A 110 -2.44 12.88 -11.73
N LYS A 111 -2.86 13.08 -12.98
CA LYS A 111 -4.01 13.92 -13.37
C LYS A 111 -5.20 13.12 -13.91
N ALA A 112 -5.12 11.78 -13.91
CA ALA A 112 -6.17 10.90 -14.42
C ALA A 112 -6.83 10.13 -13.27
N ASP A 113 -8.14 10.00 -13.33
CA ASP A 113 -8.99 9.40 -12.30
C ASP A 113 -8.72 7.90 -12.06
N ALA A 114 -9.13 7.39 -10.90
CA ALA A 114 -9.10 5.96 -10.61
C ALA A 114 -10.11 5.21 -11.47
N GLY A 115 -9.62 4.38 -12.40
CA GLY A 115 -10.46 3.55 -13.26
C GLY A 115 -10.96 4.23 -14.53
N GLU A 116 -10.60 5.49 -14.77
CA GLU A 116 -10.74 6.06 -16.11
C GLU A 116 -9.72 5.40 -17.05
N ILE A 117 -10.20 5.04 -18.24
CA ILE A 117 -9.36 4.59 -19.32
C ILE A 117 -8.42 5.74 -19.62
N ILE A 118 -7.13 5.59 -19.30
CA ILE A 118 -6.08 6.35 -19.97
C ILE A 118 -6.26 6.00 -21.44
N LYS A 119 -7.02 6.81 -22.20
CA LYS A 119 -7.09 6.59 -23.64
C LYS A 119 -5.66 6.70 -24.12
N ASP A 120 -5.21 5.69 -24.86
CA ASP A 120 -3.88 5.69 -25.45
C ASP A 120 -3.61 7.07 -26.05
N GLY A 121 -2.46 7.64 -25.72
CA GLY A 121 -2.22 9.05 -25.92
C GLY A 121 -0.74 9.37 -25.89
N PHE A 122 -0.43 10.65 -25.71
CA PHE A 122 0.95 11.14 -25.67
C PHE A 122 1.17 11.92 -24.39
N ASP A 123 2.34 11.75 -23.78
CA ASP A 123 2.79 12.64 -22.71
C ASP A 123 3.04 14.03 -23.30
N THR A 124 2.19 15.01 -22.95
CA THR A 124 2.26 16.36 -23.55
C THR A 124 3.60 17.06 -23.32
N LYS A 125 4.33 16.67 -22.27
CA LYS A 125 5.65 17.21 -21.96
C LYS A 125 6.76 16.64 -22.85
N THR A 126 6.71 15.36 -23.18
CA THR A 126 7.83 14.64 -23.81
C THR A 126 7.53 14.14 -25.22
N GLY A 127 6.25 14.16 -25.63
CA GLY A 127 5.78 13.57 -26.89
C GLY A 127 5.82 12.05 -26.92
N LEU A 128 6.14 11.38 -25.81
CA LEU A 128 6.22 9.92 -25.76
C LEU A 128 4.82 9.30 -25.79
N PRO A 129 4.60 8.22 -26.56
CA PRO A 129 3.35 7.49 -26.53
C PRO A 129 3.16 6.80 -25.16
N ILE A 130 1.95 6.91 -24.63
CA ILE A 130 1.50 6.25 -23.40
C ILE A 130 0.47 5.20 -23.78
N VAL A 131 0.71 3.97 -23.32
CA VAL A 131 -0.17 2.83 -23.50
C VAL A 131 -0.78 2.44 -22.16
N SER A 132 -2.10 2.36 -22.07
CA SER A 132 -2.77 1.96 -20.83
C SER A 132 -2.67 0.45 -20.59
N LEU A 133 -2.22 0.06 -19.40
CA LEU A 133 -2.24 -1.33 -18.93
C LEU A 133 -3.40 -1.59 -17.97
N TYR A 134 -4.63 -1.26 -18.37
CA TYR A 134 -5.82 -1.40 -17.53
C TYR A 134 -7.04 -1.93 -18.31
N GLY A 135 -8.11 -2.28 -17.58
CA GLY A 135 -9.35 -2.77 -18.18
C GLY A 135 -9.14 -4.07 -18.95
N LYS A 136 -9.39 -4.06 -20.26
CA LYS A 136 -9.18 -5.23 -21.14
C LYS A 136 -7.71 -5.41 -21.55
N ASN A 137 -6.86 -4.39 -21.39
CA ASN A 137 -5.47 -4.39 -21.85
C ASN A 137 -4.46 -4.49 -20.68
N LYS A 138 -4.60 -5.45 -19.76
CA LYS A 138 -3.73 -5.52 -18.55
C LYS A 138 -2.31 -6.04 -18.83
N LYS A 139 -2.11 -6.76 -19.93
CA LYS A 139 -0.84 -7.35 -20.35
C LYS A 139 -0.37 -6.65 -21.63
N PRO A 140 0.88 -6.15 -21.71
CA PRO A 140 1.42 -5.62 -22.95
C PRO A 140 1.32 -6.65 -24.08
N SER A 141 0.77 -6.25 -25.23
CA SER A 141 0.70 -7.13 -26.40
C SER A 141 2.05 -7.19 -27.13
N ALA A 142 2.26 -8.23 -27.93
CA ALA A 142 3.47 -8.33 -28.76
C ALA A 142 3.64 -7.16 -29.74
N VAL A 143 2.53 -6.62 -30.25
CA VAL A 143 2.53 -5.41 -31.08
C VAL A 143 3.00 -4.20 -30.27
N GLN A 144 2.53 -4.05 -29.04
CA GLN A 144 2.96 -2.98 -28.15
C GLN A 144 4.43 -3.10 -27.74
N LEU A 145 5.00 -4.31 -27.71
CA LEU A 145 6.42 -4.55 -27.39
C LEU A 145 7.35 -4.59 -28.62
N LYS A 146 6.82 -4.45 -29.84
CA LYS A 146 7.64 -4.46 -31.07
C LYS A 146 8.71 -3.37 -31.03
N GLY A 147 9.97 -3.76 -31.26
CA GLY A 147 11.13 -2.86 -31.29
C GLY A 147 11.56 -2.33 -29.92
N ILE A 148 11.16 -3.01 -28.83
CA ILE A 148 11.63 -2.75 -27.48
C ILE A 148 12.69 -3.79 -27.12
N ASP A 149 13.86 -3.32 -26.67
CA ASP A 149 15.00 -4.16 -26.29
C ASP A 149 15.08 -4.41 -24.78
N LEU A 150 14.39 -3.59 -23.98
CA LEU A 150 14.39 -3.66 -22.52
C LEU A 150 13.16 -2.94 -21.94
N VAL A 151 12.57 -3.51 -20.90
CA VAL A 151 11.49 -2.90 -20.14
C VAL A 151 11.95 -2.52 -18.73
N ILE A 152 11.74 -1.27 -18.33
CA ILE A 152 11.93 -0.81 -16.96
C ILE A 152 10.59 -0.87 -16.24
N PHE A 153 10.53 -1.39 -15.02
CA PHE A 153 9.38 -1.31 -14.14
C PHE A 153 9.73 -0.47 -12.92
N ASP A 154 9.08 0.68 -12.75
CA ASP A 154 9.32 1.60 -11.64
C ASP A 154 7.98 2.13 -11.11
N ILE A 155 7.40 1.47 -10.11
CA ILE A 155 6.12 1.89 -9.51
C ILE A 155 6.16 1.64 -8.00
N GLN A 156 5.68 2.62 -7.22
CA GLN A 156 5.52 2.49 -5.78
C GLN A 156 4.29 1.63 -5.44
N ASP A 157 4.55 0.48 -4.83
CA ASP A 157 3.55 -0.43 -4.28
C ASP A 157 3.24 -0.12 -2.79
N VAL A 158 2.23 -0.77 -2.20
CA VAL A 158 1.83 -0.56 -0.78
C VAL A 158 1.84 -1.83 0.08
N GLY A 159 2.26 -2.98 -0.45
CA GLY A 159 2.45 -4.20 0.34
C GLY A 159 1.19 -4.98 0.65
N ALA A 160 0.14 -4.84 -0.16
CA ALA A 160 -1.13 -5.54 0.00
C ALA A 160 -1.50 -6.26 -1.29
N ARG A 161 -1.89 -7.54 -1.20
CA ARG A 161 -2.12 -8.42 -2.36
C ARG A 161 -3.11 -7.88 -3.38
N PHE A 162 -4.15 -7.19 -2.91
CA PHE A 162 -5.18 -6.58 -3.74
C PHE A 162 -4.81 -5.19 -4.29
N TYR A 163 -3.61 -4.71 -4.01
CA TYR A 163 -3.03 -3.56 -4.72
C TYR A 163 -2.35 -4.06 -6.00
N THR A 164 -2.90 -3.68 -7.14
CA THR A 164 -2.78 -4.42 -8.40
C THR A 164 -1.43 -4.26 -9.12
N TYR A 165 -0.47 -3.50 -8.57
CA TYR A 165 0.82 -3.27 -9.24
C TYR A 165 1.72 -4.51 -9.28
N ILE A 166 1.62 -5.41 -8.30
CA ILE A 166 2.26 -6.74 -8.38
C ILE A 166 1.65 -7.62 -9.47
N SER A 167 0.35 -7.47 -9.75
CA SER A 167 -0.33 -8.14 -10.86
C SER A 167 0.07 -7.54 -12.20
N SER A 168 0.24 -6.21 -12.28
CA SER A 168 0.82 -5.54 -13.45
C SER A 168 2.25 -6.01 -13.71
N LEU A 169 3.08 -6.15 -12.67
CA LEU A 169 4.42 -6.71 -12.79
C LEU A 169 4.40 -8.13 -13.37
N HIS A 170 3.52 -9.01 -12.86
CA HIS A 170 3.35 -10.36 -13.42
C HIS A 170 3.09 -10.31 -14.93
N TYR A 171 2.10 -9.53 -15.38
CA TYR A 171 1.77 -9.50 -16.80
C TYR A 171 2.86 -8.90 -17.67
N VAL A 172 3.58 -7.88 -17.19
CA VAL A 172 4.75 -7.33 -17.86
C VAL A 172 5.84 -8.38 -17.99
N MET A 173 6.17 -9.07 -16.89
CA MET A 173 7.16 -10.15 -16.89
C MET A 173 6.76 -11.29 -17.83
N GLU A 174 5.49 -11.68 -17.84
CA GLU A 174 5.00 -12.74 -18.73
C GLU A 174 5.15 -12.35 -20.20
N ALA A 175 4.70 -11.15 -20.59
CA ALA A 175 4.80 -10.68 -21.97
C ALA A 175 6.26 -10.53 -22.41
N CYS A 176 7.13 -10.07 -21.52
CA CYS A 176 8.55 -9.92 -21.79
C CYS A 176 9.25 -11.28 -21.89
N ALA A 177 8.90 -12.25 -21.04
CA ALA A 177 9.43 -13.61 -21.11
C ALA A 177 9.05 -14.32 -22.42
N GLU A 178 7.80 -14.16 -22.89
CA GLU A 178 7.32 -14.70 -24.17
C GLU A 178 8.12 -14.17 -25.37
N LEU A 179 8.65 -12.95 -25.29
CA LEU A 179 9.40 -12.28 -26.35
C LEU A 179 10.91 -12.19 -26.10
N LYS A 180 11.40 -12.79 -25.01
CA LYS A 180 12.81 -12.71 -24.57
C LYS A 180 13.31 -11.27 -24.41
N ILE A 181 12.45 -10.38 -23.93
CA ILE A 181 12.80 -9.00 -23.59
C ILE A 181 13.20 -8.96 -22.10
N PRO A 182 14.38 -8.45 -21.73
CA PRO A 182 14.77 -8.32 -20.33
C PRO A 182 13.96 -7.24 -19.61
N VAL A 183 13.71 -7.47 -18.32
CA VAL A 183 13.02 -6.53 -17.42
C VAL A 183 13.96 -6.07 -16.31
N ILE A 184 14.03 -4.77 -16.08
CA ILE A 184 14.69 -4.17 -14.91
C ILE A 184 13.64 -3.59 -13.97
N VAL A 185 13.56 -4.10 -12.74
CA VAL A 185 12.74 -3.51 -11.68
C VAL A 185 13.60 -2.52 -10.88
N LEU A 186 13.19 -1.26 -10.88
CA LEU A 186 13.74 -0.23 -10.00
C LEU A 186 13.01 -0.35 -8.67
N ASP A 187 13.62 -1.05 -7.71
CA ASP A 187 12.90 -1.46 -6.51
C ASP A 187 12.57 -0.29 -5.59
N ARG A 188 11.44 -0.38 -4.88
CA ARG A 188 10.93 0.67 -4.00
C ARG A 188 10.52 0.10 -2.64
N PRO A 189 10.70 0.87 -1.55
CA PRO A 189 10.36 0.41 -0.21
C PRO A 189 8.89 0.00 -0.13
N ASN A 190 8.61 -1.15 0.49
CA ASN A 190 7.24 -1.54 0.82
C ASN A 190 6.87 -0.95 2.20
N PRO A 191 5.83 -0.07 2.29
CA PRO A 191 5.43 0.57 3.54
C PRO A 191 4.75 -0.36 4.56
N ASN A 192 4.39 -1.57 4.15
CA ASN A 192 3.82 -2.64 4.99
C ASN A 192 4.74 -3.88 5.06
N ALA A 193 6.05 -3.72 4.81
CA ALA A 193 7.02 -4.83 4.81
C ALA A 193 7.27 -5.45 6.20
N HIS A 194 6.96 -4.71 7.28
CA HIS A 194 7.32 -5.03 8.65
C HIS A 194 6.55 -6.22 9.25
N TYR A 195 5.57 -6.75 8.54
CA TYR A 195 4.78 -7.89 8.99
C TYR A 195 4.29 -8.76 7.84
N LEU A 196 3.80 -9.94 8.20
CA LEU A 196 3.16 -10.92 7.32
C LEU A 196 1.84 -11.34 7.91
N ASP A 197 0.78 -11.30 7.12
CA ASP A 197 -0.53 -11.68 7.65
C ASP A 197 -1.62 -11.92 6.61
N GLY A 198 -2.67 -12.61 7.06
CA GLY A 198 -3.87 -12.88 6.31
C GLY A 198 -3.89 -14.24 5.61
N PRO A 199 -5.08 -14.65 5.11
CA PRO A 199 -5.24 -15.87 4.35
C PRO A 199 -4.38 -15.86 3.08
N VAL A 200 -3.70 -16.98 2.82
CA VAL A 200 -2.97 -17.21 1.57
C VAL A 200 -3.99 -17.50 0.46
N LEU A 201 -3.79 -16.92 -0.72
CA LEU A 201 -4.70 -17.09 -1.86
C LEU A 201 -4.80 -18.56 -2.28
N GLU A 202 -6.02 -19.07 -2.38
CA GLU A 202 -6.37 -20.30 -3.08
C GLU A 202 -6.56 -19.98 -4.57
N LEU A 203 -5.88 -20.73 -5.46
CA LEU A 203 -5.75 -20.37 -6.88
C LEU A 203 -7.07 -20.35 -7.66
N GLU A 204 -8.10 -21.08 -7.20
CA GLU A 204 -9.46 -20.99 -7.74
C GLU A 204 -10.07 -19.59 -7.60
N HIS A 205 -9.58 -18.80 -6.64
CA HIS A 205 -9.99 -17.42 -6.45
C HIS A 205 -9.03 -16.40 -7.10
N SER A 206 -8.03 -16.85 -7.86
CA SER A 206 -7.13 -15.95 -8.58
C SER A 206 -7.90 -14.96 -9.46
N SER A 207 -7.39 -13.74 -9.49
CA SER A 207 -7.91 -12.61 -10.28
C SER A 207 -6.86 -11.50 -10.36
N PHE A 208 -7.19 -10.36 -10.97
CA PHE A 208 -6.25 -9.24 -11.04
C PHE A 208 -5.93 -8.62 -9.67
N VAL A 209 -6.79 -8.80 -8.65
CA VAL A 209 -6.56 -8.34 -7.26
C VAL A 209 -5.91 -9.42 -6.39
N GLY A 210 -5.37 -10.47 -7.00
CA GLY A 210 -4.64 -11.52 -6.32
C GLY A 210 -4.37 -12.67 -7.27
N MET A 211 -3.15 -12.79 -7.78
CA MET A 211 -2.80 -13.76 -8.81
C MET A 211 -2.12 -15.02 -8.27
N HIS A 212 -1.34 -14.88 -7.19
CA HIS A 212 -0.43 -15.91 -6.70
C HIS A 212 -0.76 -16.34 -5.27
N LYS A 213 -0.29 -17.53 -4.88
CA LYS A 213 -0.41 -18.12 -3.54
C LYS A 213 0.40 -17.34 -2.49
N VAL A 214 -0.01 -16.09 -2.23
CA VAL A 214 0.60 -15.19 -1.26
C VAL A 214 -0.47 -14.71 -0.26
N PRO A 215 -0.10 -14.39 0.99
CA PRO A 215 -1.02 -13.81 1.96
C PRO A 215 -1.43 -12.38 1.57
N ILE A 216 -2.40 -11.82 2.29
CA ILE A 216 -2.86 -10.44 2.07
C ILE A 216 -1.70 -9.46 2.23
N VAL A 217 -0.92 -9.58 3.31
CA VAL A 217 0.30 -8.81 3.54
C VAL A 217 1.47 -9.75 3.37
N TYR A 218 2.16 -9.62 2.24
CA TYR A 218 3.24 -10.52 1.81
C TYR A 218 4.63 -10.07 2.26
N GLY A 219 4.77 -8.85 2.79
CA GLY A 219 5.97 -8.41 3.50
C GLY A 219 7.26 -8.50 2.66
N MET A 220 7.18 -8.15 1.37
CA MET A 220 8.29 -8.16 0.41
C MET A 220 8.22 -6.89 -0.44
N THR A 221 9.34 -6.41 -0.97
CA THR A 221 9.32 -5.36 -1.98
C THR A 221 8.80 -5.89 -3.33
N ILE A 222 8.49 -4.98 -4.25
CA ILE A 222 8.05 -5.37 -5.60
C ILE A 222 9.16 -6.08 -6.38
N GLY A 223 10.43 -5.72 -6.14
CA GLY A 223 11.59 -6.41 -6.71
C GLY A 223 11.76 -7.84 -6.19
N GLU A 224 11.65 -8.05 -4.88
CA GLU A 224 11.66 -9.40 -4.28
C GLU A 224 10.46 -10.24 -4.77
N TYR A 225 9.29 -9.63 -4.89
CA TYR A 225 8.10 -10.28 -5.45
C TYR A 225 8.31 -10.69 -6.92
N GLY A 226 8.95 -9.84 -7.73
CA GLY A 226 9.35 -10.19 -9.10
C GLY A 226 10.30 -11.39 -9.15
N LYS A 227 11.30 -11.45 -8.27
CA LYS A 227 12.16 -12.63 -8.15
C LYS A 227 11.38 -13.89 -7.80
N MET A 228 10.41 -13.78 -6.88
CA MET A 228 9.54 -14.88 -6.49
C MET A 228 8.65 -15.36 -7.64
N ILE A 229 8.09 -14.46 -8.46
CA ILE A 229 7.32 -14.83 -9.66
C ILE A 229 8.12 -15.77 -10.58
N ASN A 230 9.39 -15.42 -10.84
CA ASN A 230 10.29 -16.23 -11.68
C ASN A 230 10.71 -17.55 -11.01
N GLY A 231 11.12 -17.49 -9.74
CA GLY A 231 11.65 -18.65 -9.02
C GLY A 231 10.59 -19.72 -8.77
N GLU A 232 9.36 -19.30 -8.46
CA GLU A 232 8.22 -20.19 -8.27
C GLU A 232 7.53 -20.59 -9.59
N GLN A 233 8.08 -20.18 -10.74
CA GLN A 233 7.57 -20.50 -12.09
C GLN A 233 6.10 -20.13 -12.28
N TRP A 234 5.68 -18.96 -11.76
CA TRP A 234 4.28 -18.53 -11.80
C TRP A 234 3.83 -17.95 -13.15
N LEU A 235 4.76 -17.63 -14.06
CA LEU A 235 4.41 -17.21 -15.41
C LEU A 235 3.85 -18.39 -16.22
N LYS A 236 3.00 -18.09 -17.20
CA LYS A 236 2.44 -19.10 -18.11
C LYS A 236 3.54 -19.98 -18.72
N ASN A 237 3.24 -21.27 -18.86
CA ASN A 237 4.17 -22.29 -19.35
C ASN A 237 5.48 -22.38 -18.56
N ARG A 238 5.50 -21.92 -17.30
CA ARG A 238 6.70 -21.89 -16.43
C ARG A 238 7.84 -21.08 -17.04
N LEU A 239 7.51 -20.09 -17.88
CA LEU A 239 8.49 -19.18 -18.43
C LEU A 239 9.20 -18.42 -17.31
N GLN A 240 10.41 -17.98 -17.59
CA GLN A 240 11.18 -17.11 -16.70
C GLN A 240 11.58 -15.87 -17.48
N CYS A 241 11.28 -14.71 -16.91
CA CYS A 241 11.71 -13.44 -17.44
C CYS A 241 13.20 -13.22 -17.11
N GLU A 242 14.00 -12.72 -18.03
CA GLU A 242 15.34 -12.21 -17.68
C GLU A 242 15.15 -10.95 -16.81
N LEU A 243 15.23 -11.12 -15.49
CA LEU A 243 14.86 -10.10 -14.51
C LEU A 243 16.10 -9.61 -13.76
N THR A 244 16.33 -8.29 -13.81
CA THR A 244 17.29 -7.62 -12.95
C THR A 244 16.55 -6.73 -11.95
N VAL A 245 16.91 -6.81 -10.66
CA VAL A 245 16.36 -5.93 -9.62
C VAL A 245 17.46 -4.96 -9.18
N ILE A 246 17.18 -3.65 -9.25
CA ILE A 246 18.05 -2.62 -8.71
C ILE A 246 17.66 -2.37 -7.25
N PRO A 247 18.49 -2.78 -6.27
CA PRO A 247 18.09 -2.81 -4.87
C PRO A 247 18.12 -1.43 -4.22
N ILE A 248 17.22 -1.24 -3.27
CA ILE A 248 17.13 -0.07 -2.41
C ILE A 248 18.37 0.00 -1.50
N LYS A 249 18.94 1.19 -1.32
CA LYS A 249 20.02 1.43 -0.36
C LYS A 249 19.44 1.78 1.02
N ASN A 250 20.08 1.30 2.09
CA ASN A 250 19.73 1.61 3.49
C ASN A 250 18.31 1.16 3.92
N TYR A 251 17.82 0.07 3.34
CA TYR A 251 16.49 -0.46 3.62
C TYR A 251 16.54 -1.86 4.24
N THR A 252 15.62 -2.11 5.17
CA THR A 252 15.29 -3.41 5.77
C THR A 252 13.77 -3.56 5.79
N HIS A 253 13.26 -4.76 6.00
CA HIS A 253 11.81 -4.95 6.14
C HIS A 253 11.20 -4.20 7.33
N GLN A 254 12.02 -3.78 8.31
CA GLN A 254 11.59 -2.99 9.46
C GLN A 254 11.71 -1.48 9.27
N SER A 255 12.26 -1.03 8.13
CA SER A 255 12.41 0.39 7.84
C SER A 255 11.06 1.04 7.60
N LEU A 256 10.73 2.07 8.38
CA LEU A 256 9.58 2.92 8.13
C LEU A 256 9.83 3.76 6.87
N TYR A 257 8.86 3.80 5.96
CA TYR A 257 8.94 4.59 4.74
C TYR A 257 7.65 5.35 4.48
N ASN A 258 7.74 6.68 4.55
CA ASN A 258 6.65 7.59 4.19
C ASN A 258 6.76 7.92 2.71
N LEU A 259 5.74 7.57 1.94
CA LEU A 259 5.71 7.81 0.50
C LEU A 259 5.70 9.31 0.22
N PRO A 260 6.57 9.81 -0.67
CA PRO A 260 6.59 11.23 -1.04
C PRO A 260 5.40 11.63 -1.92
N ILE A 261 4.80 10.67 -2.63
CA ILE A 261 3.68 10.86 -3.55
C ILE A 261 2.60 9.83 -3.22
N LYS A 262 1.33 10.27 -3.15
CA LYS A 262 0.18 9.36 -2.95
C LYS A 262 0.17 8.28 -4.04
N PRO A 263 0.13 6.97 -3.70
CA PRO A 263 0.20 5.90 -4.69
C PRO A 263 -1.12 5.73 -5.46
N SER A 264 -2.23 6.17 -4.86
CA SER A 264 -3.52 6.33 -5.52
C SER A 264 -4.27 7.54 -4.93
N PRO A 265 -5.31 8.04 -5.61
CA PRO A 265 -6.21 9.05 -5.05
C PRO A 265 -6.86 8.65 -3.72
N ASN A 266 -6.99 7.34 -3.46
CA ASN A 266 -7.69 6.80 -2.28
C ASN A 266 -6.75 6.37 -1.15
N LEU A 267 -5.43 6.46 -1.34
CA LEU A 267 -4.45 6.24 -0.29
C LEU A 267 -3.71 7.57 -0.03
N PRO A 268 -4.37 8.57 0.56
CA PRO A 268 -3.87 9.93 0.60
C PRO A 268 -2.66 10.13 1.53
N ASN A 269 -2.41 9.22 2.48
CA ASN A 269 -1.37 9.39 3.49
C ASN A 269 -0.91 8.04 4.08
N ALA A 270 0.15 8.09 4.90
CA ALA A 270 0.74 6.91 5.56
C ALA A 270 -0.25 6.15 6.46
N LYS A 271 -1.18 6.86 7.12
CA LYS A 271 -2.18 6.23 7.98
C LYS A 271 -3.15 5.37 7.16
N SER A 272 -3.63 5.90 6.04
CA SER A 272 -4.47 5.19 5.06
C SER A 272 -3.75 3.95 4.52
N ILE A 273 -2.47 4.08 4.14
CA ILE A 273 -1.64 2.97 3.64
C ILE A 273 -1.49 1.84 4.69
N ASN A 274 -1.29 2.20 5.96
CA ASN A 274 -1.14 1.23 7.04
C ASN A 274 -2.47 0.50 7.38
N LEU A 275 -3.60 1.20 7.31
CA LEU A 275 -4.92 0.62 7.56
C LEU A 275 -5.50 -0.13 6.35
N TYR A 276 -5.03 0.17 5.14
CA TYR A 276 -5.54 -0.38 3.88
C TYR A 276 -5.64 -1.91 3.86
N PRO A 277 -4.63 -2.69 4.31
CA PRO A 277 -4.74 -4.15 4.36
C PRO A 277 -5.96 -4.67 5.15
N SER A 278 -6.33 -3.99 6.24
CA SER A 278 -7.46 -4.38 7.10
C SER A 278 -8.80 -3.82 6.60
N LEU A 279 -8.81 -2.60 6.07
CA LEU A 279 -10.04 -1.92 5.67
C LEU A 279 -10.49 -2.24 4.25
N CYS A 280 -9.59 -2.70 3.37
CA CYS A 280 -9.96 -3.00 1.98
C CYS A 280 -10.92 -4.19 1.86
N PHE A 281 -11.04 -5.05 2.88
CA PHE A 281 -12.10 -6.05 2.94
C PHE A 281 -13.51 -5.46 2.80
N PHE A 282 -13.74 -4.22 3.25
CA PHE A 282 -15.03 -3.55 3.13
C PHE A 282 -15.43 -3.25 1.68
N GLU A 283 -14.51 -3.28 0.72
CA GLU A 283 -14.86 -3.23 -0.71
C GLU A 283 -15.71 -4.44 -1.11
N GLY A 284 -15.49 -5.58 -0.46
CA GLY A 284 -16.29 -6.80 -0.60
C GLY A 284 -17.57 -6.83 0.25
N THR A 285 -17.97 -5.72 0.89
CA THR A 285 -19.15 -5.70 1.77
C THR A 285 -20.10 -4.55 1.46
N ASN A 286 -21.18 -4.42 2.23
CA ASN A 286 -22.06 -3.26 2.27
C ASN A 286 -21.54 -2.13 3.21
N VAL A 287 -20.24 -2.04 3.45
CA VAL A 287 -19.65 -0.99 4.30
C VAL A 287 -18.75 -0.11 3.44
N SER A 288 -18.87 1.20 3.60
CA SER A 288 -17.96 2.16 2.97
C SER A 288 -16.65 2.22 3.76
N ALA A 289 -15.52 2.14 3.06
CA ALA A 289 -14.18 2.40 3.61
C ALA A 289 -13.79 3.89 3.51
N GLY A 290 -14.79 4.80 3.47
CA GLY A 290 -14.58 6.24 3.45
C GLY A 290 -14.29 6.86 2.08
N ARG A 291 -14.40 6.10 0.98
CA ARG A 291 -14.37 6.68 -0.38
C ARG A 291 -15.44 7.75 -0.54
N GLY A 292 -15.13 8.80 -1.29
CA GLY A 292 -15.98 9.99 -1.38
C GLY A 292 -15.85 10.94 -0.18
N THR A 293 -14.82 10.77 0.65
CA THR A 293 -14.44 11.73 1.70
C THR A 293 -12.97 12.12 1.53
N ALA A 294 -12.38 12.87 2.46
CA ALA A 294 -10.93 13.08 2.55
C ALA A 294 -10.20 12.06 3.47
N MET A 295 -10.94 11.05 3.94
CA MET A 295 -10.52 10.10 5.00
C MET A 295 -10.56 8.64 4.51
N GLN A 296 -10.35 8.42 3.20
CA GLN A 296 -10.37 7.08 2.59
C GLN A 296 -9.40 6.14 3.30
N PHE A 297 -9.88 4.91 3.57
CA PHE A 297 -9.19 3.88 4.35
C PHE A 297 -8.64 4.39 5.69
N GLN A 298 -9.31 5.34 6.31
CA GLN A 298 -9.05 5.76 7.70
C GLN A 298 -10.34 5.74 8.54
N ILE A 299 -11.47 5.43 7.90
CA ILE A 299 -12.79 5.32 8.50
C ILE A 299 -13.52 4.14 7.85
N TYR A 300 -14.54 3.63 8.53
CA TYR A 300 -15.52 2.75 7.90
C TYR A 300 -16.93 3.03 8.42
N GLY A 301 -17.95 2.76 7.62
CA GLY A 301 -19.34 2.91 8.05
C GLY A 301 -20.37 2.54 6.98
N SER A 302 -21.62 2.38 7.40
CA SER A 302 -22.76 2.11 6.53
C SER A 302 -24.03 2.73 7.10
N PRO A 303 -25.05 3.07 6.28
CA PRO A 303 -26.38 3.39 6.78
C PRO A 303 -27.03 2.22 7.54
N PHE A 304 -26.53 1.00 7.34
CA PHE A 304 -27.05 -0.23 7.96
C PHE A 304 -26.36 -0.60 9.28
N LEU A 305 -25.30 0.11 9.68
CA LEU A 305 -24.66 -0.09 10.99
C LEU A 305 -25.44 0.65 12.08
N THR A 306 -25.37 0.12 13.31
CA THR A 306 -25.90 0.79 14.50
C THR A 306 -25.46 2.25 14.58
N LYS A 307 -26.44 3.15 14.76
CA LYS A 307 -26.18 4.58 14.92
C LYS A 307 -25.25 4.83 16.10
N ASN A 308 -24.25 5.68 15.91
CA ASN A 308 -23.31 6.06 16.96
C ASN A 308 -22.84 7.52 16.77
N ILE A 309 -21.90 7.96 17.62
CA ILE A 309 -21.43 9.35 17.66
C ILE A 309 -20.71 9.74 16.36
N PHE A 310 -19.99 8.81 15.71
CA PHE A 310 -19.25 9.09 14.50
C PHE A 310 -20.07 8.76 13.25
N SER A 311 -20.17 9.73 12.35
CA SER A 311 -20.80 9.54 11.05
C SER A 311 -20.10 10.35 9.96
N PHE A 312 -20.31 9.95 8.72
CA PHE A 312 -19.82 10.65 7.54
C PHE A 312 -20.77 10.44 6.35
N THR A 313 -20.72 11.35 5.38
CA THR A 313 -21.53 11.29 4.17
C THR A 313 -20.60 11.29 2.94
N PRO A 314 -20.45 10.16 2.24
CA PRO A 314 -19.68 10.10 1.00
C PRO A 314 -20.24 11.02 -0.09
N GLN A 315 -19.37 11.72 -0.80
CA GLN A 315 -19.69 12.56 -1.96
C GLN A 315 -18.74 12.24 -3.12
N ALA A 316 -19.20 12.47 -4.35
CA ALA A 316 -18.34 12.28 -5.52
C ALA A 316 -17.08 13.17 -5.43
N ASN A 317 -15.91 12.59 -5.74
CA ASN A 317 -14.64 13.31 -5.82
C ASN A 317 -13.67 12.60 -6.79
N GLU A 318 -12.50 13.20 -7.05
CA GLU A 318 -11.44 12.65 -7.94
C GLU A 318 -11.07 11.18 -7.62
N GLY A 319 -11.18 10.76 -6.35
CA GLY A 319 -10.89 9.40 -5.94
C GLY A 319 -12.06 8.42 -6.08
N ALA A 320 -13.29 8.92 -6.20
CA ALA A 320 -14.50 8.12 -6.31
C ALA A 320 -15.65 8.95 -6.90
N ASN A 321 -15.90 8.81 -8.20
CA ASN A 321 -17.02 9.46 -8.88
C ASN A 321 -18.39 8.92 -8.44
N TYR A 322 -18.44 7.64 -8.04
CA TYR A 322 -19.64 6.96 -7.56
C TYR A 322 -19.34 6.21 -6.24
N PRO A 323 -19.12 6.93 -5.13
CA PRO A 323 -18.76 6.29 -3.87
C PRO A 323 -19.95 5.50 -3.30
N LYS A 324 -19.65 4.40 -2.60
CA LYS A 324 -20.64 3.62 -1.87
C LYS A 324 -21.39 4.52 -0.88
N TYR A 325 -22.71 4.50 -0.93
CA TYR A 325 -23.60 5.36 -0.13
C TYR A 325 -23.43 6.86 -0.40
N GLN A 326 -23.19 7.25 -1.65
CA GLN A 326 -23.19 8.65 -2.06
C GLN A 326 -24.42 9.39 -1.51
N ASN A 327 -24.17 10.53 -0.86
CA ASN A 327 -25.14 11.42 -0.22
C ASN A 327 -25.98 10.78 0.90
N LYS A 328 -25.60 9.60 1.41
CA LYS A 328 -26.25 8.94 2.55
C LYS A 328 -25.35 8.95 3.77
N ILE A 329 -25.93 9.23 4.94
CA ILE A 329 -25.22 9.22 6.22
C ILE A 329 -24.82 7.78 6.56
N CYS A 330 -23.53 7.57 6.82
CA CYS A 330 -22.95 6.32 7.25
C CYS A 330 -22.50 6.44 8.71
N PHE A 331 -22.93 5.52 9.57
CA PHE A 331 -22.44 5.40 10.95
C PHE A 331 -21.34 4.33 11.02
N GLY A 332 -20.36 4.50 11.91
CA GLY A 332 -19.27 3.54 12.02
C GLY A 332 -18.13 4.02 12.92
N ALA A 333 -16.89 3.95 12.45
CA ALA A 333 -15.73 4.31 13.26
C ALA A 333 -14.71 5.20 12.52
N ASP A 334 -14.07 6.07 13.29
CA ASP A 334 -12.92 6.88 12.88
C ASP A 334 -11.63 6.28 13.41
N LEU A 335 -10.73 5.90 12.51
CA LEU A 335 -9.45 5.26 12.83
C LEU A 335 -8.25 6.18 12.55
N ARG A 336 -8.47 7.47 12.24
CA ARG A 336 -7.37 8.41 11.92
C ARG A 336 -6.36 8.55 13.06
N ALA A 337 -6.83 8.50 14.31
CA ALA A 337 -6.00 8.60 15.51
C ALA A 337 -5.56 7.23 16.09
N SER A 338 -5.89 6.12 15.42
CA SER A 338 -5.49 4.79 15.91
C SER A 338 -3.98 4.57 15.80
N GLU A 339 -3.45 3.63 16.58
CA GLU A 339 -2.05 3.20 16.43
C GLU A 339 -1.81 2.54 15.06
N ASN A 340 -0.56 2.55 14.61
CA ASN A 340 -0.20 1.85 13.38
C ASN A 340 -0.25 0.34 13.60
N LEU A 341 -0.86 -0.37 12.64
CA LEU A 341 -1.01 -1.81 12.66
C LEU A 341 0.29 -2.52 12.29
N ASN A 342 0.55 -3.63 12.97
CA ASN A 342 1.60 -4.62 12.67
C ASN A 342 1.01 -6.02 12.40
N LYS A 343 -0.30 -6.07 12.16
CA LYS A 343 -1.12 -7.24 11.81
C LYS A 343 -2.41 -6.73 11.16
N LEU A 344 -3.06 -7.57 10.38
CA LEU A 344 -4.46 -7.34 10.00
C LEU A 344 -5.32 -7.29 11.26
N ASP A 345 -6.21 -6.32 11.32
CA ASP A 345 -7.17 -6.17 12.39
C ASP A 345 -8.56 -6.54 11.86
N LEU A 346 -8.98 -7.78 12.15
CA LEU A 346 -10.30 -8.27 11.72
C LEU A 346 -11.41 -7.78 12.64
N SER A 347 -11.09 -7.18 13.79
CA SER A 347 -12.10 -6.70 14.72
C SER A 347 -13.01 -5.65 14.06
N PHE A 348 -12.49 -4.85 13.12
CA PHE A 348 -13.27 -3.89 12.35
C PHE A 348 -14.35 -4.59 11.51
N LEU A 349 -13.96 -5.61 10.75
CA LEU A 349 -14.85 -6.36 9.88
C LEU A 349 -15.88 -7.17 10.67
N ILE A 350 -15.44 -7.85 11.74
CA ILE A 350 -16.30 -8.65 12.62
C ILE A 350 -17.30 -7.77 13.35
N LYS A 351 -16.87 -6.60 13.86
CA LYS A 351 -17.76 -5.64 14.51
C LYS A 351 -18.81 -5.12 13.52
N ALA A 352 -18.39 -4.68 12.34
CA ALA A 352 -19.29 -4.19 11.32
C ALA A 352 -20.28 -5.25 10.85
N TYR A 353 -19.89 -6.53 10.76
CA TYR A 353 -20.79 -7.64 10.46
C TYR A 353 -21.86 -7.81 11.55
N LYS A 354 -21.47 -7.82 12.83
CA LYS A 354 -22.39 -7.98 13.97
C LYS A 354 -23.36 -6.81 14.15
N GLU A 355 -22.93 -5.60 13.84
CA GLU A 355 -23.74 -4.38 13.97
C GLU A 355 -24.59 -4.09 12.73
N ASN A 356 -24.46 -4.89 11.66
CA ASN A 356 -25.19 -4.65 10.42
C ASN A 356 -26.63 -5.16 10.52
N SER A 357 -27.57 -4.35 10.07
CA SER A 357 -28.99 -4.72 9.98
C SER A 357 -29.40 -5.30 8.61
N SER A 358 -28.52 -5.25 7.60
CA SER A 358 -28.79 -5.80 6.26
C SER A 358 -28.60 -7.32 6.21
N HIS A 359 -29.47 -8.02 5.49
CA HIS A 359 -29.32 -9.45 5.19
C HIS A 359 -28.17 -9.73 4.20
N GLU A 360 -27.79 -8.73 3.39
CA GLU A 360 -26.67 -8.81 2.45
C GLU A 360 -25.48 -7.99 2.95
N PHE A 361 -24.60 -8.61 3.73
CA PHE A 361 -23.36 -7.96 4.19
C PHE A 361 -22.21 -8.13 3.21
N PHE A 362 -21.92 -9.36 2.78
CA PHE A 362 -20.85 -9.70 1.84
C PHE A 362 -21.36 -9.67 0.40
N ASN A 363 -20.53 -9.24 -0.54
CA ASN A 363 -20.77 -9.37 -1.97
C ASN A 363 -19.74 -10.34 -2.60
N THR A 364 -19.92 -10.68 -3.88
CA THR A 364 -19.08 -11.66 -4.59
C THR A 364 -17.60 -11.28 -4.68
N PHE A 365 -17.25 -10.01 -4.49
CA PHE A 365 -15.87 -9.53 -4.52
C PHE A 365 -15.11 -9.83 -3.22
N PHE A 366 -15.81 -10.11 -2.11
CA PHE A 366 -15.16 -10.43 -0.84
C PHE A 366 -14.22 -11.63 -0.95
N THR A 367 -14.68 -12.73 -1.56
CA THR A 367 -13.87 -13.94 -1.77
C THR A 367 -12.64 -13.66 -2.62
N LYS A 368 -12.73 -12.78 -3.62
CA LYS A 368 -11.57 -12.38 -4.45
C LYS A 368 -10.54 -11.58 -3.65
N LEU A 369 -10.98 -10.71 -2.74
CA LEU A 369 -10.09 -9.95 -1.84
C LEU A 369 -9.47 -10.86 -0.78
N ALA A 370 -10.27 -11.67 -0.09
CA ALA A 370 -9.82 -12.63 0.92
C ALA A 370 -8.96 -13.75 0.32
N GLY A 371 -9.21 -14.11 -0.93
CA GLY A 371 -8.52 -15.18 -1.64
C GLY A 371 -8.89 -16.57 -1.15
N THR A 372 -10.00 -16.71 -0.42
CA THR A 372 -10.58 -17.95 0.10
C THR A 372 -12.00 -17.66 0.54
N GLU A 373 -12.91 -18.62 0.38
CA GLU A 373 -14.27 -18.53 0.94
C GLU A 373 -14.27 -18.67 2.47
N ARG A 374 -13.22 -19.27 3.04
CA ARG A 374 -13.16 -19.62 4.47
C ARG A 374 -13.31 -18.41 5.39
N LEU A 375 -12.75 -17.25 5.03
CA LEU A 375 -12.83 -16.07 5.89
C LEU A 375 -14.28 -15.61 6.07
N GLN A 376 -15.05 -15.57 4.98
CA GLN A 376 -16.47 -15.21 5.03
C GLN A 376 -17.23 -16.21 5.91
N GLN A 377 -17.09 -17.50 5.60
CA GLN A 377 -17.75 -18.59 6.33
C GLN A 377 -17.43 -18.55 7.84
N GLN A 378 -16.18 -18.25 8.21
CA GLN A 378 -15.79 -18.16 9.62
C GLN A 378 -16.43 -16.97 10.34
N ILE A 379 -16.55 -15.82 9.67
CA ILE A 379 -17.21 -14.64 10.24
C ILE A 379 -18.71 -14.90 10.41
N GLU A 380 -19.35 -15.47 9.39
CA GLU A 380 -20.78 -15.84 9.42
C GLU A 380 -21.09 -16.85 10.53
N ASN A 381 -20.19 -17.80 10.75
CA ASN A 381 -20.27 -18.78 11.85
C ASN A 381 -19.89 -18.22 13.24
N GLY A 382 -19.71 -16.90 13.38
CA GLY A 382 -19.43 -16.25 14.65
C GLY A 382 -18.06 -16.58 15.24
N MET A 383 -17.12 -17.04 14.42
CA MET A 383 -15.79 -17.42 14.89
C MET A 383 -15.02 -16.19 15.39
N SER A 384 -14.31 -16.33 16.52
CA SER A 384 -13.48 -15.24 17.04
C SER A 384 -12.27 -14.98 16.16
N GLU A 385 -11.79 -13.73 16.12
CA GLU A 385 -10.59 -13.35 15.37
C GLU A 385 -9.39 -14.26 15.70
N LYS A 386 -9.19 -14.60 16.98
CA LYS A 386 -8.11 -15.51 17.40
C LYS A 386 -8.18 -16.88 16.71
N ARG A 387 -9.39 -17.43 16.52
CA ARG A 387 -9.60 -18.73 15.84
C ARG A 387 -9.45 -18.59 14.32
N ILE A 388 -9.99 -17.52 13.72
CA ILE A 388 -9.81 -17.20 12.30
C ILE A 388 -8.32 -17.12 11.95
N ARG A 389 -7.55 -16.33 12.70
CA ARG A 389 -6.11 -16.16 12.47
C ARG A 389 -5.33 -17.47 12.64
N LYS A 390 -5.79 -18.36 13.52
CA LYS A 390 -5.18 -19.69 13.69
C LYS A 390 -5.35 -20.55 12.44
N SER A 391 -6.41 -20.36 11.64
CA SER A 391 -6.68 -21.21 10.47
C SER A 391 -5.68 -21.01 9.33
N TRP A 392 -5.17 -19.79 9.12
CA TRP A 392 -4.18 -19.52 8.06
C TRP A 392 -2.72 -19.55 8.54
N LYS A 393 -2.47 -19.81 9.84
CA LYS A 393 -1.11 -19.80 10.39
C LYS A 393 -0.18 -20.80 9.69
N LYS A 394 -0.68 -21.99 9.37
CA LYS A 394 0.12 -23.03 8.68
C LYS A 394 0.56 -22.54 7.29
N ASP A 395 -0.34 -21.94 6.54
CA ASP A 395 -0.06 -21.44 5.19
C ASP A 395 0.91 -20.25 5.23
N LEU A 396 0.81 -19.39 6.25
CA LEU A 396 1.79 -18.33 6.49
C LEU A 396 3.19 -18.88 6.78
N GLU A 397 3.32 -19.95 7.56
CA GLU A 397 4.63 -20.58 7.82
C GLU A 397 5.21 -21.23 6.56
N VAL A 398 4.38 -21.79 5.68
CA VAL A 398 4.82 -22.27 4.36
C VAL A 398 5.31 -21.08 3.52
N PHE A 399 4.51 -20.03 3.41
CA PHE A 399 4.87 -18.83 2.63
C PHE A 399 6.16 -18.19 3.15
N LYS A 400 6.37 -18.11 4.47
CA LYS A 400 7.62 -17.61 5.07
C LYS A 400 8.86 -18.33 4.57
N LYS A 401 8.80 -19.66 4.43
CA LYS A 401 9.91 -20.48 3.92
C LYS A 401 10.12 -20.29 2.41
N VAL A 402 9.03 -20.11 1.65
CA VAL A 402 9.13 -19.83 0.22
C VAL A 402 9.77 -18.47 0.01
N ARG A 403 9.23 -17.41 0.64
CA ARG A 403 9.72 -16.03 0.43
C ARG A 403 11.17 -15.83 0.82
N SER A 404 11.68 -16.56 1.82
CA SER A 404 13.06 -16.36 2.32
C SER A 404 14.13 -16.64 1.27
N GLN A 405 13.80 -17.38 0.20
CA GLN A 405 14.69 -17.63 -0.93
C GLN A 405 14.85 -16.40 -1.84
N TYR A 406 13.94 -15.43 -1.74
CA TYR A 406 13.84 -14.29 -2.65
C TYR A 406 14.11 -12.95 -1.99
N LEU A 407 14.23 -12.91 -0.65
CA LEU A 407 14.55 -11.69 0.08
C LEU A 407 15.95 -11.19 -0.29
N ILE A 408 16.06 -9.88 -0.51
CA ILE A 408 17.33 -9.18 -0.76
C ILE A 408 17.64 -8.15 0.33
N TYR A 409 16.69 -7.91 1.24
CA TYR A 409 16.86 -7.05 2.41
C TYR A 409 16.78 -7.87 3.71
N LYS A 410 17.37 -7.31 4.77
CA LYS A 410 17.30 -7.90 6.12
C LYS A 410 15.92 -7.81 6.73
#